data_AF-A0A936VSH1-F1
#
_entry.id   AF-A0A936VSH1-F1
#
_cell.length_a   1.000
_cell.length_b   1.000
_cell.length_c   1.000
_cell.angle_alpha   90.00
_cell.angle_beta   90.00
_cell.angle_gamma   90.00
#
_symmetry.space_group_name_H-M   'P 1'
#
loop_
_entity.id
_entity.type
_entity.pdbx_description
1 polymer ?
#
loop_
_entity_poly.entity_id
_entity_poly.type
_entity_poly.pdbx_seq_one_letter_code
_entity_poly.pdbx_strand_id
1 'polypeptide(L)'
;MPPGYRDRAIDVIHEPRLRIRVLAPIDFVIAKLRRGTELDLDDAFLVARHHRLSTETIQTSDREALAASAQDTALFLFQKTVELFCKGFSI
;
A
#
# COMPACT_ATOMS: atom_id res chain seq x y z
N MET A 1 -4.51 -5.81 4.44
CA MET A 1 -3.26 -5.95 3.64
C MET A 1 -3.49 -7.04 2.62
N PRO A 2 -3.00 -6.91 1.39
CA PRO A 2 -3.18 -7.92 0.35
C PRO A 2 -2.41 -9.22 0.72
N PRO A 3 -2.91 -10.40 0.34
CA PRO A 3 -2.19 -11.67 0.56
C PRO A 3 -0.77 -11.65 -0.03
N GLY A 4 0.15 -12.38 0.61
CA GLY A 4 1.54 -12.49 0.15
C GLY A 4 2.43 -11.26 0.38
N TYR A 5 1.93 -10.18 0.99
CA TYR A 5 2.72 -8.96 1.21
C TYR A 5 4.00 -9.19 2.04
N ARG A 6 3.95 -10.16 2.96
CA ARG A 6 5.11 -10.55 3.78
C ARG A 6 6.15 -11.33 2.99
N ASP A 7 5.73 -12.06 1.97
CA ASP A 7 6.62 -12.87 1.14
C ASP A 7 7.31 -11.99 0.09
N ARG A 8 6.59 -10.97 -0.42
CA ARG A 8 7.14 -9.94 -1.31
C ARG A 8 8.10 -8.96 -0.64
N ALA A 9 8.13 -8.90 0.70
CA ALA A 9 9.04 -8.02 1.41
C ALA A 9 10.51 -8.46 1.25
N ILE A 10 11.40 -7.52 0.98
CA ILE A 10 12.82 -7.77 0.68
C ILE A 10 13.66 -7.54 1.92
N ASP A 11 14.63 -8.42 2.19
CA ASP A 11 15.62 -8.22 3.24
C ASP A 11 16.64 -7.16 2.83
N VAL A 12 16.76 -6.11 3.63
CA VAL A 12 17.77 -5.06 3.43
C VAL A 12 18.94 -5.26 4.37
N ILE A 13 18.68 -5.78 5.57
CA ILE A 13 19.71 -6.14 6.56
C ILE A 13 19.40 -7.54 7.08
N HIS A 14 20.41 -8.40 7.12
CA HIS A 14 20.32 -9.76 7.63
C HIS A 14 21.55 -10.09 8.48
N GLU A 15 21.41 -9.92 9.79
CA GLU A 15 22.42 -10.19 10.82
C GLU A 15 21.94 -11.29 11.77
N PRO A 16 22.81 -11.95 12.55
CA PRO A 16 22.46 -13.11 13.38
C PRO A 16 21.27 -12.93 14.35
N ARG A 17 20.94 -11.69 14.72
CA ARG A 17 19.80 -11.36 15.61
C ARG A 17 18.96 -10.18 15.12
N LEU A 18 19.20 -9.68 13.91
CA LEU A 18 18.50 -8.53 13.37
C LEU A 18 18.20 -8.75 11.89
N ARG A 19 16.92 -8.66 11.54
CA ARG A 19 16.46 -8.70 10.15
C ARG A 19 15.59 -7.49 9.89
N ILE A 20 15.98 -6.67 8.93
CA ILE A 20 15.17 -5.52 8.48
C ILE A 20 14.66 -5.82 7.09
N ARG A 21 13.34 -5.78 6.94
CA ARG A 21 12.64 -6.06 5.68
C ARG A 21 11.85 -4.84 5.25
N VAL A 22 11.86 -4.56 3.96
CA VAL A 22 11.11 -3.47 3.35
C VAL A 22 10.00 -4.05 2.48
N LEU A 23 8.80 -3.48 2.60
CA LEU A 23 7.66 -3.87 1.79
C LEU A 23 7.94 -3.62 0.30
N ALA A 24 7.38 -4.46 -0.58
CA ALA A 24 7.36 -4.15 -1.99
C ALA A 24 6.61 -2.81 -2.22
N PRO A 25 6.94 -2.04 -3.27
CA PRO A 25 6.38 -0.70 -3.47
C PRO A 25 4.85 -0.63 -3.41
N ILE A 26 4.17 -1.59 -4.05
CA ILE A 26 2.71 -1.67 -4.04
C ILE A 26 2.15 -1.92 -2.63
N ASP A 27 2.78 -2.81 -1.86
CA ASP A 27 2.36 -3.14 -0.50
C ASP A 27 2.60 -1.96 0.45
N PHE A 28 3.67 -1.21 0.25
CA PHE A 28 3.94 0.03 0.96
C PHE A 28 2.84 1.06 0.69
N VAL A 29 2.51 1.30 -0.59
CA VAL A 29 1.43 2.23 -0.98
C VAL A 29 0.10 1.81 -0.34
N ILE A 30 -0.28 0.54 -0.42
CA ILE A 30 -1.52 0.06 0.21
C ILE A 30 -1.50 0.25 1.74
N ALA A 31 -0.37 -0.01 2.40
CA ALA A 31 -0.23 0.21 3.84
C ALA A 31 -0.42 1.69 4.22
N LYS A 32 0.08 2.60 3.40
CA LYS A 32 -0.06 4.06 3.57
C LYS A 32 -1.49 4.53 3.35
N LEU A 33 -2.13 4.13 2.24
CA LEU A 33 -3.52 4.49 1.94
C LEU A 33 -4.51 3.95 2.98
N ARG A 34 -4.20 2.85 3.65
CA ARG A 34 -5.01 2.31 4.75
C ARG A 34 -5.01 3.18 6.01
N ARG A 35 -3.96 3.99 6.23
CA ARG A 35 -3.91 5.00 7.30
C ARG A 35 -4.45 6.35 6.84
N GLY A 36 -4.04 6.78 5.64
CA GLY A 36 -4.63 7.91 4.93
C GLY A 36 -4.42 9.27 5.56
N THR A 37 -3.37 9.47 6.37
CA THR A 37 -2.97 10.83 6.81
C THR A 37 -2.38 11.61 5.63
N GLU A 38 -2.30 12.95 5.72
CA GLU A 38 -1.69 13.77 4.67
C GLU A 38 -0.26 13.32 4.33
N LEU A 39 0.56 13.07 5.35
CA LEU A 39 1.91 12.54 5.19
C LEU A 39 1.93 11.15 4.51
N ASP A 40 0.96 10.29 4.82
CA ASP A 40 0.86 8.98 4.19
C ASP A 40 0.49 9.10 2.70
N LEU A 41 -0.32 10.09 2.32
CA LEU A 41 -0.69 10.35 0.92
C LEU A 41 0.52 10.85 0.13
N ASP A 42 1.30 11.78 0.69
CA ASP A 42 2.53 12.29 0.06
C ASP A 42 3.56 11.18 -0.13
N ASP A 43 3.80 10.36 0.90
CA ASP A 43 4.68 9.19 0.84
C ASP A 43 4.22 8.19 -0.23
N ALA A 44 2.92 7.88 -0.25
CA ALA A 44 2.34 6.96 -1.22
C ALA A 44 2.49 7.49 -2.65
N PHE A 45 2.30 8.79 -2.87
CA PHE A 45 2.44 9.42 -4.18
C PHE A 45 3.88 9.36 -4.68
N LEU A 46 4.85 9.69 -3.81
CA LEU A 46 6.27 9.64 -4.11
C LEU A 46 6.70 8.23 -4.53
N VAL A 47 6.33 7.21 -3.75
CA VAL A 47 6.69 5.81 -4.03
C VAL A 47 5.98 5.30 -5.28
N ALA A 48 4.68 5.58 -5.44
CA ALA A 48 3.92 5.15 -6.61
C ALA A 48 4.48 5.74 -7.90
N ARG A 49 4.84 7.03 -7.92
CA ARG A 49 5.47 7.67 -9.09
C ARG A 49 6.87 7.13 -9.35
N HIS A 50 7.71 7.01 -8.31
CA HIS A 50 9.08 6.52 -8.47
C HIS A 50 9.11 5.11 -9.06
N HIS A 51 8.22 4.23 -8.62
CA HIS A 51 8.11 2.85 -9.09
C HIS A 51 7.13 2.66 -10.27
N ARG A 52 6.59 3.75 -10.83
CA ARG A 52 5.68 3.74 -12.00
C ARG A 52 4.48 2.79 -11.81
N LEU A 53 3.91 2.77 -10.61
CA LEU A 53 2.71 1.97 -10.34
C LEU A 53 1.52 2.55 -11.09
N SER A 54 0.76 1.70 -11.78
CA SER A 54 -0.49 2.12 -12.41
C SER A 54 -1.63 2.19 -11.40
N THR A 55 -2.62 3.06 -11.65
CA THR A 55 -3.86 3.10 -10.86
C THR A 55 -4.58 1.75 -10.85
N GLU A 56 -4.55 1.02 -11.95
CA GLU A 56 -5.09 -0.35 -12.05
C GLU A 56 -4.39 -1.33 -11.08
N THR A 57 -3.06 -1.24 -10.97
CA THR A 57 -2.29 -2.08 -10.04
C THR A 57 -2.68 -1.78 -8.58
N ILE A 58 -2.81 -0.49 -8.25
CA ILE A 58 -3.21 -0.03 -6.91
C ILE A 58 -4.64 -0.49 -6.59
N GLN A 59 -5.58 -0.30 -7.50
CA GLN A 59 -6.97 -0.75 -7.34
C GLN A 59 -7.09 -2.27 -7.22
N THR A 60 -6.27 -3.03 -7.95
CA THR A 60 -6.25 -4.49 -7.83
C THR A 60 -5.76 -4.92 -6.45
N SER A 61 -4.67 -4.33 -5.97
CA SER A 61 -4.13 -4.64 -4.64
C SER A 61 -5.06 -4.18 -3.51
N ASP A 62 -5.78 -3.08 -3.68
CA ASP A 62 -6.85 -2.64 -2.78
C ASP A 62 -7.97 -3.68 -2.67
N ARG A 63 -8.51 -4.16 -3.80
CA ARG A 63 -9.55 -5.22 -3.82
C ARG A 63 -9.09 -6.48 -3.08
N GLU A 64 -7.85 -6.92 -3.31
CA GLU A 64 -7.26 -8.05 -2.60
C GLU A 64 -7.12 -7.80 -1.09
N ALA A 65 -6.70 -6.59 -0.71
CA ALA A 65 -6.57 -6.19 0.68
C ALA A 65 -7.91 -6.13 1.41
N LEU A 66 -8.97 -5.69 0.74
CA LEU A 66 -10.34 -5.65 1.26
C LEU A 66 -10.90 -7.06 1.45
N ALA A 67 -10.77 -7.92 0.45
CA ALA A 67 -11.22 -9.31 0.51
C ALA A 67 -10.57 -10.11 1.66
N ALA A 68 -9.31 -9.76 2.01
CA ALA A 68 -8.57 -10.38 3.11
C ALA A 68 -8.74 -9.67 4.47
N SER A 69 -9.51 -8.58 4.55
CA SER A 69 -9.69 -7.82 5.79
C SER A 69 -10.93 -8.27 6.57
N ALA A 70 -10.84 -8.25 7.91
CA ALA A 70 -12.02 -8.34 8.75
C ALA A 70 -12.94 -7.12 8.53
N GLN A 71 -14.26 -7.34 8.56
CA GLN A 71 -15.24 -6.27 8.34
C GLN A 71 -15.19 -5.23 9.45
N ASP A 72 -15.01 -3.98 9.06
CA ASP A 72 -14.88 -2.82 9.94
C ASP A 72 -15.19 -1.53 9.12
N THR A 73 -15.76 -0.54 9.80
CA THR A 73 -15.93 0.84 9.31
C THR A 73 -14.67 1.47 8.72
N ALA A 74 -13.47 1.14 9.21
CA ALA A 74 -12.22 1.67 8.64
C ALA A 74 -11.98 1.20 7.19
N LEU A 75 -12.62 0.10 6.75
CA LEU A 75 -12.54 -0.34 5.35
C LEU A 75 -13.25 0.63 4.40
N PHE A 76 -14.33 1.27 4.84
CA PHE A 76 -15.01 2.28 4.05
C PHE A 76 -14.10 3.50 3.83
N LEU A 77 -13.42 3.95 4.88
CA LEU A 77 -12.44 5.04 4.78
C LEU A 77 -11.29 4.65 3.86
N PHE A 78 -10.73 3.45 4.02
CA PHE A 78 -9.66 2.94 3.16
C PHE A 78 -10.06 2.94 1.68
N GLN A 79 -11.23 2.42 1.34
CA GLN A 79 -11.77 2.44 -0.03
C GLN A 79 -11.84 3.86 -0.60
N LYS A 80 -12.35 4.80 0.20
CA LYS A 80 -12.47 6.21 -0.23
C LYS A 80 -11.10 6.87 -0.42
N THR A 81 -10.14 6.55 0.44
CA THR A 81 -8.76 7.02 0.30
C THR A 81 -8.14 6.52 -1.00
N VAL A 82 -8.28 5.23 -1.33
CA VAL A 82 -7.77 4.66 -2.59
C VAL A 82 -8.46 5.29 -3.81
N GLU A 83 -9.78 5.46 -3.75
CA GLU A 83 -10.55 6.10 -4.83
C GLU A 83 -10.05 7.51 -5.12
N LEU A 84 -9.91 8.34 -4.08
CA LEU A 84 -9.44 9.72 -4.21
C LEU A 84 -7.97 9.80 -4.65
N PHE A 85 -7.12 8.95 -4.08
CA PHE A 85 -5.72 8.86 -4.46
C PHE A 85 -5.56 8.54 -5.95
N CYS A 86 -6.27 7.53 -6.47
CA CYS A 86 -6.21 7.16 -7.89
C CYS A 86 -6.76 8.24 -8.82
N LYS A 87 -7.78 9.00 -8.40
CA LYS A 87 -8.28 10.17 -9.15
C LYS A 87 -7.22 11.27 -9.25
N GLY A 88 -6.51 11.56 -8.16
CA GLY A 88 -5.41 12.54 -8.15
C GLY A 88 -4.14 12.07 -8.86
N PHE A 89 -3.92 10.76 -8.96
CA PHE A 89 -2.73 10.18 -9.60
C PHE A 89 -2.78 10.15 -11.14
N SER A 90 -3.98 10.25 -11.72
CA SER A 90 -4.20 10.22 -13.17
C SER A 90 -3.97 11.57 -13.87
N ILE A 91 -3.51 12.58 -13.12
CA ILE A 91 -3.06 13.90 -13.57
C ILE A 91 -1.53 13.94 -13.52
#